data_AF-A0A090QP05-F1
#
_entry.id   AF-A0A090QP05-F1
#
_cell.length_a   1.000
_cell.length_b   1.000
_cell.length_c   1.000
_cell.angle_alpha   90.00
_cell.angle_beta   90.00
_cell.angle_gamma   90.00
#
_symmetry.space_group_name_H-M   'P 1'
#
loop_
_entity.id
_entity.type
_entity.pdbx_description
1 polymer ?
#
loop_
_entity_poly.entity_id
_entity_poly.type
_entity_poly.pdbx_seq_one_letter_code
_entity_poly.pdbx_strand_id
1 'polypeptide(L)'
;MWDGVEHAEELRLYVSLDAQLQPNEKGTYDADYAVLTPVPMPASVRATQPHLIGKTAYMIDGNIDMRPIMKAQMAVLAVDNTGTVIKGTKVQPAVAFDQLFASAAKDVALGAAIVDNNTQFNVWAPSAQNVVAVLFDDAKKELGRLQMDYDARSGVWSLLTDKASSGTYYRYLVDVFHPVSGKVEHYQVTDPYSLSLSMNSAYSQVIDLNDPALKPDGWDDLKRPVPQDNPAQFVIYEAHVRDFSAMMPLHPSLIAVSSVRSHKPIVCR
;
A
#
# COMPACT_ATOMS: atom_id res chain seq x y z
N MET A 1 -11.92 -18.37 7.30
CA MET A 1 -11.83 -19.65 6.56
C MET A 1 -10.66 -20.44 7.14
N TRP A 2 -10.88 -21.60 7.75
CA TRP A 2 -9.81 -22.39 8.37
C TRP A 2 -10.23 -23.85 8.54
N ASP A 3 -9.32 -24.81 8.30
CA ASP A 3 -9.62 -26.25 8.33
C ASP A 3 -8.78 -26.98 9.37
N GLY A 4 -9.18 -28.21 9.72
CA GLY A 4 -8.41 -29.08 10.60
C GLY A 4 -8.47 -28.64 12.06
N VAL A 5 -9.67 -28.21 12.50
CA VAL A 5 -10.00 -27.74 13.86
C VAL A 5 -11.37 -28.27 14.31
N GLU A 6 -11.79 -29.40 13.76
CA GLU A 6 -13.10 -30.03 13.99
C GLU A 6 -13.28 -30.53 15.43
N HIS A 7 -12.19 -30.66 16.18
CA HIS A 7 -12.16 -31.08 17.59
C HIS A 7 -12.04 -29.91 18.58
N ALA A 8 -12.05 -28.67 18.08
CA ALA A 8 -12.04 -27.49 18.93
C ALA A 8 -13.42 -27.26 19.55
N GLU A 9 -13.46 -26.91 20.83
CA GLU A 9 -14.68 -26.46 21.48
C GLU A 9 -15.05 -25.05 20.99
N GLU A 10 -14.05 -24.19 20.87
CA GLU A 10 -14.24 -22.80 20.45
C GLU A 10 -13.08 -22.32 19.56
N LEU A 11 -13.40 -21.45 18.61
CA LEU A 11 -12.42 -20.69 17.85
C LEU A 11 -12.46 -19.23 18.29
N ARG A 12 -11.29 -18.65 18.56
CA ARG A 12 -11.14 -17.30 19.06
C ARG A 12 -10.20 -16.51 18.17
N LEU A 13 -10.62 -15.33 17.72
CA LEU A 13 -9.76 -14.33 17.09
C LEU A 13 -9.19 -13.43 18.19
N TYR A 14 -7.91 -13.60 18.48
CA TYR A 14 -7.15 -12.76 19.40
C TYR A 14 -6.55 -11.55 18.68
N VAL A 15 -6.49 -10.42 19.38
CA VAL A 15 -6.00 -9.15 18.84
C VAL A 15 -5.00 -8.48 19.79
N SER A 16 -3.98 -7.82 19.25
CA SER A 16 -3.02 -7.02 20.02
C SER A 16 -2.48 -5.87 19.18
N LEU A 17 -2.64 -4.63 19.64
CA LEU A 17 -2.12 -3.45 18.93
C LEU A 17 -0.60 -3.31 19.07
N ASP A 18 -0.03 -3.77 20.17
CA ASP A 18 1.40 -3.71 20.49
C ASP A 18 2.18 -4.97 20.06
N ALA A 19 1.51 -5.89 19.36
CA ALA A 19 2.06 -7.13 18.83
C ALA A 19 2.66 -8.08 19.91
N GLN A 20 2.00 -8.18 21.06
CA GLN A 20 2.42 -8.97 22.22
C GLN A 20 1.58 -10.24 22.45
N LEU A 21 0.91 -10.79 21.43
CA LEU A 21 0.19 -12.06 21.61
C LEU A 21 1.17 -13.19 21.93
N GLN A 22 1.17 -13.64 23.18
CA GLN A 22 1.96 -14.76 23.68
C GLN A 22 1.14 -15.59 24.68
N PRO A 23 1.36 -16.90 24.76
CA PRO A 23 0.73 -17.73 25.77
C PRO A 23 1.33 -17.43 27.16
N ASN A 24 0.50 -17.51 28.20
CA ASN A 24 0.94 -17.51 29.59
C ASN A 24 1.47 -18.91 29.99
N GLU A 25 1.91 -19.04 31.25
CA GLU A 25 2.48 -20.29 31.80
C GLU A 25 1.53 -21.50 31.73
N LYS A 26 0.22 -21.26 31.60
CA LYS A 26 -0.81 -22.31 31.48
C LYS A 26 -1.13 -22.66 30.02
N GLY A 27 -0.47 -22.04 29.05
CA GLY A 27 -0.74 -22.22 27.64
C GLY A 27 -2.04 -21.55 27.16
N THR A 28 -2.58 -20.59 27.92
CA THR A 28 -3.73 -19.76 27.53
C THR A 28 -3.27 -18.35 27.16
N TYR A 29 -4.15 -17.54 26.56
CA TYR A 29 -3.83 -16.18 26.14
C TYR A 29 -4.66 -15.18 26.94
N ASP A 30 -3.98 -14.23 27.58
CA ASP A 30 -4.58 -13.16 28.38
C ASP A 30 -4.73 -11.89 27.54
N ALA A 31 -5.47 -12.00 26.43
CA ALA A 31 -5.76 -10.90 25.52
C ALA A 31 -7.23 -10.94 25.09
N ASP A 32 -7.75 -9.78 24.68
CA ASP A 32 -9.11 -9.68 24.16
C ASP A 32 -9.27 -10.54 22.90
N TYR A 33 -10.43 -11.19 22.79
CA TYR A 33 -10.76 -12.02 21.65
C TYR A 33 -12.24 -11.91 21.25
N ALA A 34 -12.50 -12.19 19.98
CA ALA A 34 -13.84 -12.42 19.46
C ALA A 34 -14.05 -13.91 19.18
N VAL A 35 -15.21 -14.45 19.56
CA VAL A 35 -15.58 -15.84 19.25
C VAL A 35 -15.98 -15.97 17.80
N LEU A 36 -15.50 -17.02 17.14
CA LEU A 36 -15.79 -17.36 15.75
C LEU A 36 -16.80 -18.50 15.69
N THR A 37 -17.94 -18.27 15.05
CA THR A 37 -19.02 -19.26 14.93
C THR A 37 -19.01 -19.92 13.56
N PRO A 38 -19.16 -21.25 13.46
CA PRO A 38 -19.17 -21.94 12.17
C PRO A 38 -20.42 -21.56 11.37
N VAL A 39 -20.23 -21.32 10.07
CA VAL A 39 -21.33 -20.98 9.14
C VAL A 39 -21.17 -21.72 7.82
N PRO A 40 -22.26 -21.93 7.05
CA PRO A 40 -22.13 -22.31 5.65
C PRO A 40 -21.33 -21.25 4.89
N MET A 41 -20.50 -21.68 3.95
CA MET A 41 -19.70 -20.75 3.13
C MET A 41 -20.62 -19.71 2.45
N PRO A 42 -20.34 -18.41 2.58
CA PRO A 42 -21.12 -17.38 1.90
C PRO A 42 -20.99 -17.45 0.37
N ALA A 43 -22.06 -17.15 -0.36
CA ALA A 43 -22.05 -17.14 -1.83
C ALA A 43 -21.07 -16.10 -2.41
N SER A 44 -20.96 -14.95 -1.76
CA SER A 44 -20.02 -13.88 -2.13
C SER A 44 -18.55 -14.35 -2.09
N VAL A 45 -18.19 -15.14 -1.07
CA VAL A 45 -16.85 -15.72 -0.93
C VAL A 45 -16.61 -16.77 -2.03
N ARG A 46 -17.59 -17.63 -2.36
CA ARG A 46 -17.44 -18.59 -3.46
C ARG A 46 -17.16 -17.92 -4.80
N ALA A 47 -17.81 -16.80 -5.07
CA ALA A 47 -17.67 -16.07 -6.33
C ALA A 47 -16.32 -15.35 -6.45
N THR A 48 -15.82 -14.78 -5.34
CA THR A 48 -14.62 -13.93 -5.34
C THR A 48 -13.34 -14.68 -4.96
N GLN A 49 -13.45 -15.78 -4.21
CA GLN A 49 -12.32 -16.54 -3.66
C GLN A 49 -12.47 -18.05 -3.97
N PRO A 50 -12.46 -18.46 -5.25
CA PRO A 50 -12.71 -19.86 -5.64
C PRO A 50 -11.69 -20.84 -5.07
N HIS A 51 -10.45 -20.39 -4.82
CA HIS A 51 -9.39 -21.19 -4.21
C HIS A 51 -9.64 -21.51 -2.71
N LEU A 52 -10.61 -20.86 -2.06
CA LEU A 52 -11.03 -21.15 -0.69
C LEU A 52 -12.24 -22.09 -0.62
N ILE A 53 -12.78 -22.53 -1.77
CA ILE A 53 -13.89 -23.48 -1.81
C ILE A 53 -13.46 -24.79 -1.14
N GLY A 54 -14.37 -25.36 -0.34
CA GLY A 54 -14.12 -26.56 0.46
C GLY A 54 -13.55 -26.29 1.85
N LYS A 55 -13.16 -25.05 2.15
CA LYS A 55 -12.74 -24.67 3.50
C LYS A 55 -13.94 -24.43 4.43
N THR A 56 -13.75 -24.65 5.73
CA THR A 56 -14.75 -24.32 6.75
C THR A 56 -14.81 -22.82 6.96
N ALA A 57 -16.02 -22.28 6.89
CA ALA A 57 -16.29 -20.86 7.10
C ALA A 57 -16.68 -20.61 8.56
N TYR A 58 -16.19 -19.48 9.07
CA TYR A 58 -16.53 -18.98 10.39
C TYR A 58 -16.88 -17.51 10.29
N MET A 59 -17.73 -17.06 11.19
CA MET A 59 -18.26 -15.71 11.26
C MET A 59 -17.91 -15.07 12.60
N ILE A 60 -17.50 -13.80 12.52
CA ILE A 60 -17.36 -12.88 13.66
C ILE A 60 -18.72 -12.22 13.89
N ASP A 61 -19.05 -11.89 15.14
CA ASP A 61 -20.24 -11.10 15.46
C ASP A 61 -20.28 -9.80 14.61
N GLY A 62 -21.35 -9.61 13.84
CA GLY A 62 -21.54 -8.47 12.96
C GLY A 62 -21.64 -7.12 13.68
N ASN A 63 -21.82 -7.12 15.01
CA ASN A 63 -21.79 -5.89 15.82
C ASN A 63 -20.35 -5.38 16.08
N ILE A 64 -19.33 -6.19 15.80
CA ILE A 64 -17.92 -5.80 15.98
C ILE A 64 -17.46 -5.03 14.75
N ASP A 65 -17.08 -3.76 14.93
CA ASP A 65 -16.41 -3.00 13.87
C ASP A 65 -14.96 -3.49 13.72
N MET A 66 -14.71 -4.19 12.61
CA MET A 66 -13.39 -4.74 12.32
C MET A 66 -12.38 -3.67 11.90
N ARG A 67 -12.79 -2.49 11.45
CA ARG A 67 -11.86 -1.46 10.92
C ARG A 67 -10.72 -1.09 11.89
N PRO A 68 -10.97 -0.75 13.17
CA PRO A 68 -9.88 -0.51 14.12
C PRO A 68 -9.01 -1.74 14.39
N ILE A 69 -9.58 -2.94 14.31
CA ILE A 69 -8.89 -4.22 14.54
C ILE A 69 -7.88 -4.52 13.43
N MET A 70 -8.11 -4.03 12.21
CA MET A 70 -7.23 -4.28 11.06
C MET A 70 -5.82 -3.66 11.21
N LYS A 71 -5.58 -2.85 12.24
CA LYS A 71 -4.27 -2.28 12.61
C LYS A 71 -3.46 -3.14 13.58
N ALA A 72 -4.09 -4.18 14.14
CA ALA A 72 -3.54 -5.03 15.18
C ALA A 72 -2.87 -6.29 14.62
N GLN A 73 -2.00 -6.89 15.43
CA GLN A 73 -1.66 -8.29 15.30
C GLN A 73 -2.94 -9.13 15.52
N MET A 74 -3.18 -10.09 14.62
CA MET A 74 -4.32 -11.00 14.68
C MET A 74 -3.89 -12.45 14.60
N ALA A 75 -4.39 -13.27 15.51
CA ALA A 75 -4.23 -14.72 15.49
C ALA A 75 -5.55 -15.41 15.77
N VAL A 76 -5.82 -16.51 15.07
CA VAL A 76 -6.96 -17.37 15.36
C VAL A 76 -6.45 -18.59 16.10
N LEU A 77 -7.02 -18.84 17.28
CA LEU A 77 -6.70 -19.98 18.13
C LEU A 77 -7.93 -20.87 18.29
N ALA A 78 -7.74 -22.17 18.12
CA ALA A 78 -8.70 -23.22 18.44
C ALA A 78 -8.40 -23.73 19.84
N VAL A 79 -9.41 -23.74 20.72
CA VAL A 79 -9.26 -24.13 22.13
C VAL A 79 -10.16 -25.31 22.49
N ASP A 80 -9.78 -26.05 23.52
CA ASP A 80 -10.61 -27.10 24.11
C ASP A 80 -11.60 -26.55 25.16
N ASN A 81 -12.34 -27.46 25.81
CA ASN A 81 -13.31 -27.13 26.87
C ASN A 81 -12.70 -26.53 28.15
N THR A 82 -11.38 -26.59 28.30
CA THR A 82 -10.64 -25.94 29.40
C THR A 82 -10.03 -24.61 28.98
N GLY A 83 -10.13 -24.24 27.70
CA GLY A 83 -9.56 -23.03 27.12
C GLY A 83 -8.08 -23.18 26.73
N THR A 84 -7.51 -24.38 26.79
CA THR A 84 -6.15 -24.66 26.34
C THR A 84 -6.08 -24.66 24.82
N VAL A 85 -5.03 -24.06 24.26
CA VAL A 85 -4.85 -23.94 22.81
C VAL A 85 -4.47 -25.29 22.20
N ILE A 86 -5.29 -25.77 21.27
CA ILE A 86 -5.04 -26.99 20.48
C ILE A 86 -4.24 -26.64 19.23
N LYS A 87 -4.59 -25.53 18.57
CA LYS A 87 -4.00 -25.10 17.30
C LYS A 87 -4.11 -23.59 17.17
N GLY A 88 -3.14 -22.97 16.49
CA GLY A 88 -3.15 -21.53 16.23
C GLY A 88 -2.62 -21.21 14.85
N THR A 89 -3.11 -20.11 14.27
CA THR A 89 -2.59 -19.59 13.00
C THR A 89 -2.68 -18.07 12.92
N LYS A 90 -1.83 -17.47 12.07
CA LYS A 90 -1.93 -16.04 11.72
C LYS A 90 -3.08 -15.84 10.73
N VAL A 91 -3.67 -14.64 10.74
CA VAL A 91 -4.73 -14.26 9.80
C VAL A 91 -4.13 -13.68 8.52
N GLN A 92 -4.75 -13.97 7.38
CA GLN A 92 -4.46 -13.32 6.09
C GLN A 92 -5.57 -12.30 5.78
N PRO A 93 -5.36 -11.00 6.08
CA PRO A 93 -6.42 -9.99 6.07
C PRO A 93 -6.73 -9.35 4.71
N ALA A 94 -6.03 -9.70 3.63
CA ALA A 94 -6.09 -8.98 2.35
C ALA A 94 -7.52 -8.73 1.84
N VAL A 95 -8.33 -9.79 1.76
CA VAL A 95 -9.73 -9.68 1.30
C VAL A 95 -10.60 -8.84 2.24
N ALA A 96 -10.30 -8.86 3.55
CA ALA A 96 -11.02 -8.03 4.51
C ALA A 96 -10.67 -6.55 4.35
N PHE A 97 -9.43 -6.19 4.00
CA PHE A 97 -9.10 -4.81 3.65
C PHE A 97 -9.93 -4.29 2.48
N ASP A 98 -10.06 -5.10 1.42
CA ASP A 98 -10.86 -4.72 0.26
C ASP A 98 -12.33 -4.49 0.62
N GLN A 99 -12.92 -5.43 1.37
CA GLN A 99 -14.32 -5.35 1.79
C GLN A 99 -14.61 -4.17 2.72
N LEU A 100 -13.67 -3.84 3.61
CA LEU A 100 -13.87 -2.82 4.64
C LEU A 100 -13.56 -1.40 4.15
N PHE A 101 -12.58 -1.24 3.27
CA PHE A 101 -11.97 0.06 2.94
C PHE A 101 -11.97 0.40 1.45
N ALA A 102 -11.78 -0.57 0.54
CA ALA A 102 -11.49 -0.26 -0.86
C ALA A 102 -12.60 0.52 -1.57
N SER A 103 -13.87 0.24 -1.27
CA SER A 103 -14.98 0.98 -1.88
C SER A 103 -15.00 2.46 -1.52
N ALA A 104 -14.49 2.86 -0.35
CA ALA A 104 -14.39 4.26 0.05
C ALA A 104 -13.07 4.88 -0.42
N ALA A 105 -12.00 4.08 -0.54
CA ALA A 105 -10.69 4.55 -1.00
C ALA A 105 -10.61 4.77 -2.52
N LYS A 106 -11.37 4.02 -3.32
CA LYS A 106 -11.27 4.02 -4.79
C LYS A 106 -11.42 5.38 -5.46
N ASP A 107 -12.17 6.29 -4.84
CA ASP A 107 -12.51 7.61 -5.40
C ASP A 107 -11.55 8.70 -4.88
N VAL A 108 -10.56 8.34 -4.06
CA VAL A 108 -9.55 9.26 -3.52
C VAL A 108 -8.36 9.30 -4.45
N ALA A 109 -7.95 10.51 -4.88
CA ALA A 109 -6.70 10.69 -5.61
C ALA A 109 -5.51 10.50 -4.67
N LEU A 110 -4.71 9.46 -4.90
CA LEU A 110 -3.55 9.10 -4.08
C LEU A 110 -2.25 9.74 -4.62
N GLY A 111 -1.24 9.82 -3.75
CA GLY A 111 0.05 10.46 -4.01
C GLY A 111 0.13 11.89 -3.48
N ALA A 112 1.15 12.62 -3.94
CA ALA A 112 1.32 14.04 -3.67
C ALA A 112 0.86 14.86 -4.89
N ALA A 113 -0.18 15.67 -4.70
CA ALA A 113 -0.74 16.53 -5.73
C ALA A 113 -0.72 18.00 -5.29
N ILE A 114 -0.36 18.91 -6.19
CA ILE A 114 -0.44 20.34 -5.94
C ILE A 114 -1.87 20.82 -6.20
N VAL A 115 -2.49 21.44 -5.20
CA VAL A 115 -3.87 21.97 -5.24
C VAL A 115 -3.87 23.35 -4.60
N ASP A 116 -4.27 24.38 -5.34
CA ASP A 116 -4.40 25.77 -4.85
C ASP A 116 -3.16 26.26 -4.05
N ASN A 117 -1.96 26.10 -4.62
CA ASN A 117 -0.65 26.41 -4.01
C ASN A 117 -0.29 25.60 -2.74
N ASN A 118 -1.10 24.61 -2.38
CA ASN A 118 -0.80 23.64 -1.33
C ASN A 118 -0.43 22.30 -1.98
N THR A 119 0.11 21.40 -1.17
CA THR A 119 0.28 19.99 -1.53
C THR A 119 -0.66 19.13 -0.69
N GLN A 120 -1.50 18.37 -1.38
CA GLN A 120 -2.31 17.31 -0.83
C GLN A 120 -1.53 16.00 -0.93
N PHE A 121 -1.19 15.43 0.21
CA PHE A 121 -0.67 14.07 0.32
C PHE A 121 -1.82 13.13 0.66
N ASN A 122 -1.93 12.01 -0.05
CA ASN A 122 -2.86 10.93 0.24
C ASN A 122 -2.17 9.58 0.06
N VAL A 123 -2.16 8.74 1.09
CA VAL A 123 -1.60 7.38 1.01
C VAL A 123 -2.54 6.36 1.63
N TRP A 124 -2.82 5.27 0.91
CA TRP A 124 -3.66 4.20 1.41
C TRP A 124 -2.85 3.26 2.31
N ALA A 125 -3.12 3.30 3.62
CA ALA A 125 -2.43 2.48 4.61
C ALA A 125 -3.41 2.10 5.75
N PRO A 126 -4.44 1.28 5.46
CA PRO A 126 -5.52 0.98 6.40
C PRO A 126 -5.05 0.28 7.68
N SER A 127 -3.96 -0.50 7.60
CA SER A 127 -3.37 -1.23 8.72
C SER A 127 -2.35 -0.42 9.51
N ALA A 128 -1.96 0.76 9.04
CA ALA A 128 -1.01 1.60 9.76
C ALA A 128 -1.66 2.15 11.03
N GLN A 129 -0.87 2.17 12.09
CA GLN A 129 -1.25 2.79 13.36
C GLN A 129 -1.01 4.30 13.31
N ASN A 130 0.03 4.71 12.57
CA ASN A 130 0.42 6.10 12.42
C ASN A 130 1.13 6.31 11.08
N VAL A 131 0.90 7.49 10.47
CA VAL A 131 1.63 7.93 9.27
C VAL A 131 2.00 9.41 9.42
N VAL A 132 3.27 9.71 9.18
CA VAL A 132 3.83 11.06 9.22
C VAL A 132 4.54 11.34 7.91
N ALA A 133 4.22 12.45 7.26
CA ALA A 133 4.96 12.95 6.10
C ALA A 133 6.24 13.64 6.58
N VAL A 134 7.39 13.12 6.17
CA VAL A 134 8.71 13.69 6.48
C VAL A 134 9.22 14.41 5.23
N LEU A 135 9.45 15.72 5.35
CA LEU A 135 9.89 16.58 4.25
C LEU A 135 11.41 16.76 4.27
N PHE A 136 12.01 16.89 3.10
CA PHE A 136 13.45 17.04 2.92
C PHE A 136 13.79 18.06 1.83
N ASP A 137 14.93 18.72 1.99
CA ASP A 137 15.51 19.62 0.98
C ASP A 137 16.30 18.86 -0.11
N ASP A 138 16.89 19.61 -1.05
CA ASP A 138 17.72 19.06 -2.12
C ASP A 138 18.93 18.27 -1.61
N ALA A 139 19.52 18.73 -0.50
CA ALA A 139 20.63 18.07 0.19
C ALA A 139 20.18 16.89 1.08
N LYS A 140 18.88 16.53 1.04
CA LYS A 140 18.25 15.46 1.83
C LYS A 140 18.31 15.69 3.34
N LYS A 141 18.40 16.95 3.77
CA LYS A 141 18.22 17.33 5.17
C LYS A 141 16.74 17.43 5.48
N GLU A 142 16.35 16.92 6.64
CA GLU A 142 14.97 16.96 7.11
C GLU A 142 14.54 18.41 7.35
N LEU A 143 13.43 18.81 6.72
CA LEU A 143 12.81 20.13 6.87
C LEU A 143 11.72 20.13 7.94
N GLY A 144 11.06 18.98 8.13
CA GLY A 144 10.03 18.82 9.15
C GLY A 144 9.24 17.53 9.00
N ARG A 145 8.41 17.28 10.01
CA ARG A 145 7.51 16.13 10.11
C ARG A 145 6.09 16.63 10.30
N LEU A 146 5.18 16.14 9.47
CA LEU A 146 3.78 16.56 9.46
C LEU A 146 2.90 15.35 9.69
N GLN A 147 2.16 15.36 10.80
CA GLN A 147 1.19 14.32 11.13
C GLN A 147 0.11 14.27 10.05
N MET A 148 -0.25 13.06 9.59
CA MET A 148 -1.36 12.87 8.66
C MET A 148 -2.63 12.46 9.41
N ASP A 149 -3.78 12.81 8.85
CA ASP A 149 -5.10 12.47 9.37
C ASP A 149 -5.60 11.16 8.75
N TYR A 150 -6.12 10.26 9.60
CA TYR A 150 -6.64 8.97 9.17
C TYR A 150 -8.16 9.02 8.93
N ASP A 151 -8.60 8.72 7.71
CA ASP A 151 -10.01 8.46 7.42
C ASP A 151 -10.35 6.99 7.74
N ALA A 152 -11.14 6.78 8.79
CA ALA A 152 -11.55 5.45 9.24
C ALA A 152 -12.41 4.68 8.23
N ARG A 153 -13.08 5.35 7.27
CA ARG A 153 -13.90 4.67 6.26
C ARG A 153 -13.06 4.13 5.11
N SER A 154 -12.11 4.92 4.63
CA SER A 154 -11.29 4.59 3.45
C SER A 154 -9.95 3.97 3.81
N GLY A 155 -9.47 4.16 5.04
CA GLY A 155 -8.12 3.77 5.45
C GLY A 155 -7.01 4.62 4.81
N VAL A 156 -7.39 5.74 4.18
CA VAL A 156 -6.45 6.70 3.60
C VAL A 156 -5.95 7.64 4.68
N TRP A 157 -4.65 7.92 4.65
CA TRP A 157 -4.02 8.98 5.41
C TRP A 157 -3.87 10.20 4.52
N SER A 158 -4.31 11.36 5.01
CA SER A 158 -4.36 12.62 4.26
C SER A 158 -3.65 13.75 4.98
N LEU A 159 -3.05 14.66 4.22
CA LEU A 159 -2.47 15.90 4.72
C LEU A 159 -2.54 16.97 3.63
N LEU A 160 -3.13 18.12 3.94
CA LEU A 160 -3.05 19.32 3.11
C LEU A 160 -2.08 20.31 3.75
N THR A 161 -1.06 20.76 3.03
CA THR A 161 -0.04 21.67 3.57
C THR A 161 0.56 22.60 2.54
N ASP A 162 0.91 23.82 2.96
CA ASP A 162 1.68 24.82 2.23
C ASP A 162 3.21 24.63 2.36
N LYS A 163 3.66 23.70 3.22
CA LYS A 163 5.08 23.51 3.56
C LYS A 163 5.87 22.67 2.55
N ALA A 164 5.19 22.04 1.61
CA ALA A 164 5.81 21.20 0.59
C ALA A 164 5.51 21.79 -0.79
N SER A 165 6.39 22.64 -1.30
CA SER A 165 6.29 23.16 -2.66
C SER A 165 6.77 22.11 -3.69
N SER A 166 6.46 22.34 -4.96
CA SER A 166 7.06 21.57 -6.08
C SER A 166 8.57 21.50 -5.93
N GLY A 167 9.14 20.30 -6.10
CA GLY A 167 10.55 20.00 -5.90
C GLY A 167 10.91 19.47 -4.51
N THR A 168 10.05 19.63 -3.49
CA THR A 168 10.27 19.13 -2.14
C THR A 168 10.35 17.61 -2.12
N TYR A 169 11.39 17.05 -1.50
CA TYR A 169 11.50 15.61 -1.31
C TYR A 169 10.73 15.16 -0.08
N TYR A 170 10.20 13.95 -0.09
CA TYR A 170 9.47 13.40 1.05
C TYR A 170 9.57 11.88 1.15
N ARG A 171 9.24 11.38 2.35
CA ARG A 171 8.97 9.98 2.67
C ARG A 171 7.85 9.91 3.71
N TYR A 172 7.16 8.78 3.78
CA TYR A 172 6.23 8.50 4.87
C TYR A 172 6.95 7.71 5.95
N LEU A 173 6.99 8.23 7.18
CA LEU A 173 7.31 7.45 8.38
C LEU A 173 6.04 6.73 8.81
N VAL A 174 6.07 5.40 8.81
CA VAL A 174 4.91 4.55 9.05
C VAL A 174 5.16 3.66 10.25
N ASP A 175 4.19 3.64 11.16
CA ASP A 175 4.11 2.68 12.27
C ASP A 175 3.07 1.63 11.91
N VAL A 176 3.48 0.37 11.68
CA VAL A 176 2.58 -0.67 11.15
C VAL A 176 2.99 -2.07 11.62
N PHE A 177 2.01 -2.89 11.98
CA PHE A 177 2.25 -4.30 12.27
C PHE A 177 2.70 -5.06 11.01
N HIS A 178 3.85 -5.73 11.07
CA HIS A 178 4.36 -6.53 9.97
C HIS A 178 4.28 -8.04 10.27
N PRO A 179 3.46 -8.83 9.54
CA PRO A 179 3.19 -10.23 9.88
C PRO A 179 4.42 -11.15 9.88
N VAL A 180 5.44 -10.83 9.08
CA VAL A 180 6.67 -11.64 8.99
C VAL A 180 7.55 -11.47 10.22
N SER A 181 7.78 -10.23 10.66
CA SER A 181 8.60 -9.95 11.84
C SER A 181 7.82 -10.15 13.14
N GLY A 182 6.48 -10.06 13.07
CA GLY A 182 5.60 -10.19 14.23
C GLY A 182 5.66 -9.00 15.17
N LYS A 183 6.06 -7.82 14.67
CA LYS A 183 6.25 -6.60 15.45
C LYS A 183 5.52 -5.43 14.80
N VAL A 184 5.27 -4.39 15.59
CA VAL A 184 4.99 -3.05 15.04
C VAL A 184 6.33 -2.48 14.59
N GLU A 185 6.45 -2.30 13.27
CA GLU A 185 7.65 -1.78 12.63
C GLU A 185 7.52 -0.27 12.45
N HIS A 186 8.67 0.40 12.49
CA HIS A 186 8.80 1.85 12.34
C HIS A 186 9.83 2.14 11.26
N TYR A 187 9.40 2.50 10.07
CA TYR A 187 10.31 2.76 8.96
C TYR A 187 9.79 3.84 8.02
N GLN A 188 10.72 4.42 7.25
CA GLN A 188 10.38 5.37 6.21
C GLN A 188 10.28 4.67 4.85
N VAL A 189 9.21 4.96 4.11
CA VAL A 189 8.98 4.47 2.75
C VAL A 189 8.82 5.63 1.77
N THR A 190 9.15 5.38 0.51
CA THR A 190 8.72 6.24 -0.59
C THR A 190 7.24 6.04 -0.88
N ASP A 191 6.63 7.05 -1.48
CA ASP A 191 5.25 7.02 -1.91
C ASP A 191 5.06 6.04 -3.07
N PRO A 192 4.18 5.03 -2.96
CA PRO A 192 3.88 4.13 -4.07
C PRO A 192 3.25 4.85 -5.29
N TYR A 193 2.74 6.06 -5.10
CA TYR A 193 2.17 6.93 -6.14
C TYR A 193 3.11 8.07 -6.55
N SER A 194 4.43 7.93 -6.29
CA SER A 194 5.43 8.92 -6.68
C SER A 194 5.43 9.21 -8.18
N LEU A 195 5.40 10.50 -8.56
CA LEU A 195 5.55 10.96 -9.94
C LEU A 195 6.97 11.45 -10.26
N SER A 196 7.77 11.79 -9.24
CA SER A 196 9.19 12.08 -9.36
C SER A 196 9.95 11.52 -8.16
N LEU A 197 11.24 11.26 -8.36
CA LEU A 197 12.10 10.56 -7.42
C LEU A 197 13.50 11.17 -7.39
N SER A 198 14.17 11.09 -6.24
CA SER A 198 15.61 11.31 -6.19
C SER A 198 16.38 10.18 -6.87
N MET A 199 17.69 10.36 -7.04
CA MET A 199 18.58 9.30 -7.50
C MET A 199 18.36 7.98 -6.73
N ASN A 200 18.31 6.87 -7.47
CA ASN A 200 18.06 5.51 -6.97
C ASN A 200 16.76 5.36 -6.19
N SER A 201 15.76 6.20 -6.46
CA SER A 201 14.43 6.13 -5.84
C SER A 201 14.47 6.26 -4.32
N ALA A 202 15.51 6.91 -3.78
CA ALA A 202 15.66 7.03 -2.34
C ALA A 202 14.54 7.90 -1.74
N TYR A 203 14.10 8.96 -2.41
CA TYR A 203 13.05 9.85 -1.90
C TYR A 203 12.02 10.10 -2.99
N SER A 204 10.76 10.19 -2.59
CA SER A 204 9.69 10.75 -3.42
C SER A 204 9.87 12.25 -3.53
N GLN A 205 9.34 12.84 -4.60
CA GLN A 205 9.41 14.27 -4.82
C GLN A 205 8.05 14.80 -5.26
N VAL A 206 7.60 15.87 -4.61
CA VAL A 206 6.41 16.62 -5.03
C VAL A 206 6.70 17.25 -6.39
N ILE A 207 5.85 17.01 -7.39
CA ILE A 207 6.03 17.54 -8.73
C ILE A 207 4.66 17.79 -9.37
N ASP A 208 4.55 18.87 -10.16
CA ASP A 208 3.42 19.07 -11.07
C ASP A 208 3.86 18.72 -12.49
N LEU A 209 3.36 17.59 -13.02
CA LEU A 209 3.67 17.15 -14.39
C LEU A 209 3.08 18.05 -15.47
N ASN A 210 2.15 18.96 -15.12
CA ASN A 210 1.61 19.94 -16.05
C ASN A 210 2.47 21.21 -16.14
N ASP A 211 3.48 21.36 -15.28
CA ASP A 211 4.39 22.50 -15.31
C ASP A 211 5.02 22.62 -16.72
N PRO A 212 4.83 23.75 -17.44
CA PRO A 212 5.44 23.97 -18.74
C PRO A 212 6.95 23.79 -18.74
N ALA A 213 7.61 23.99 -17.60
CA ALA A 213 9.03 23.74 -17.44
C ALA A 213 9.41 22.29 -17.76
N LEU A 214 8.54 21.32 -17.48
CA LEU A 214 8.80 19.88 -17.67
C LEU A 214 8.39 19.37 -19.06
N LYS A 215 7.79 20.22 -19.88
CA LYS A 215 7.30 19.87 -21.21
C LYS A 215 8.27 20.35 -22.29
N PRO A 216 8.73 19.47 -23.19
CA PRO A 216 9.45 19.92 -24.38
C PRO A 216 8.53 20.70 -25.32
N ASP A 217 9.12 21.47 -26.22
CA ASP A 217 8.37 22.23 -27.24
C ASP A 217 7.46 21.30 -28.05
N GLY A 218 6.19 21.70 -28.23
CA GLY A 218 5.19 20.94 -28.98
C GLY A 218 4.59 19.74 -28.23
N TRP A 219 4.91 19.54 -26.94
CA TRP A 219 4.38 18.41 -26.14
C TRP A 219 2.86 18.35 -26.12
N ASP A 220 2.19 19.48 -25.84
CA ASP A 220 0.73 19.53 -25.72
C ASP A 220 0.01 19.33 -27.07
N ASP A 221 0.72 19.56 -28.19
CA ASP A 221 0.20 19.37 -29.56
C ASP A 221 0.56 18.01 -30.15
N LEU A 222 1.35 17.18 -29.45
CA LEU A 222 1.83 15.91 -29.95
C LEU A 222 0.66 14.95 -30.25
N LYS A 223 0.53 14.56 -31.52
CA LYS A 223 -0.46 13.57 -31.97
C LYS A 223 0.21 12.25 -32.29
N ARG A 224 -0.50 11.16 -32.01
CA ARG A 224 -0.03 9.82 -32.40
C ARG A 224 0.10 9.74 -33.94
N PRO A 225 1.21 9.21 -34.47
CA PRO A 225 1.46 9.19 -35.91
C PRO A 225 0.67 8.12 -36.69
N VAL A 226 0.16 7.08 -36.01
CA VAL A 226 -0.55 5.95 -36.64
C VAL A 226 -1.89 5.71 -35.94
N PRO A 227 -2.99 5.46 -36.69
CA PRO A 227 -4.29 5.06 -36.12
C PRO A 227 -4.22 3.77 -35.28
N GLN A 228 -5.10 3.66 -34.27
CA GLN A 228 -5.19 2.49 -33.37
C GLN A 228 -6.53 1.73 -33.47
N ASP A 229 -7.34 2.07 -34.46
CA ASP A 229 -8.67 1.50 -34.71
C ASP A 229 -8.63 0.07 -35.25
N ASN A 230 -7.49 -0.36 -35.83
CA ASN A 230 -7.28 -1.73 -36.28
C ASN A 230 -5.99 -2.34 -35.70
N PRO A 231 -6.05 -3.05 -34.56
CA PRO A 231 -4.90 -3.70 -33.96
C PRO A 231 -4.18 -4.70 -34.88
N ALA A 232 -4.86 -5.27 -35.89
CA ALA A 232 -4.23 -6.18 -36.84
C ALA A 232 -3.21 -5.51 -37.76
N GLN A 233 -3.18 -4.17 -37.82
CA GLN A 233 -2.18 -3.39 -38.56
C GLN A 233 -0.95 -3.04 -37.73
N PHE A 234 -0.92 -3.39 -36.44
CA PHE A 234 0.21 -3.04 -35.57
C PHE A 234 1.44 -3.85 -35.95
N VAL A 235 2.52 -3.15 -36.30
CA VAL A 235 3.86 -3.71 -36.38
C VAL A 235 4.62 -3.21 -35.16
N ILE A 236 4.87 -4.11 -34.21
CA ILE A 236 5.50 -3.77 -32.94
C ILE A 236 6.98 -4.15 -33.00
N TYR A 237 7.84 -3.19 -32.68
CA TYR A 237 9.26 -3.43 -32.47
C TYR A 237 9.54 -3.34 -30.96
N GLU A 238 9.86 -4.47 -30.34
CA GLU A 238 10.30 -4.50 -28.95
C GLU A 238 11.75 -4.04 -28.87
N ALA A 239 12.01 -3.05 -28.01
CA ALA A 239 13.33 -2.46 -27.85
C ALA A 239 13.64 -2.22 -26.37
N HIS A 240 14.92 -2.39 -26.01
CA HIS A 240 15.46 -2.03 -24.70
C HIS A 240 16.35 -0.78 -24.84
N VAL A 241 16.17 0.21 -23.96
CA VAL A 241 16.84 1.54 -24.08
C VAL A 241 18.36 1.42 -24.12
N ARG A 242 18.95 0.53 -23.31
CA ARG A 242 20.40 0.31 -23.31
C ARG A 242 20.86 -0.36 -24.60
N ASP A 243 20.15 -1.38 -25.05
CA ASP A 243 20.55 -2.18 -26.22
C ASP A 243 20.49 -1.33 -27.49
N PHE A 244 19.56 -0.37 -27.52
CA PHE A 244 19.38 0.57 -28.62
C PHE A 244 20.62 1.44 -28.88
N SER A 245 21.33 1.91 -27.85
CA SER A 245 22.38 2.94 -28.01
C SER A 245 23.75 2.60 -27.42
N ALA A 246 23.87 1.60 -26.55
CA ALA A 246 25.12 1.34 -25.81
C ALA A 246 26.32 0.95 -26.68
N MET A 247 26.08 0.36 -27.85
CA MET A 247 27.14 -0.06 -28.79
C MET A 247 27.27 0.87 -30.00
N MET A 248 26.51 1.98 -30.07
CA MET A 248 26.57 2.90 -31.20
C MET A 248 27.81 3.81 -31.13
N PRO A 249 28.75 3.72 -32.11
CA PRO A 249 30.02 4.42 -32.05
C PRO A 249 29.94 5.94 -32.32
N LEU A 250 28.79 6.45 -32.76
CA LEU A 250 28.59 7.86 -33.17
C LEU A 250 27.76 8.70 -32.18
N HIS A 251 27.38 8.15 -31.02
CA HIS A 251 26.64 8.92 -30.02
C HIS A 251 27.60 9.68 -29.08
N PRO A 252 27.31 10.95 -28.72
CA PRO A 252 28.01 11.61 -27.62
C PRO A 252 27.96 10.72 -26.38
N SER A 253 29.10 10.49 -25.73
CA SER A 253 29.26 9.53 -24.62
C SER A 253 28.26 9.72 -23.47
N LEU A 254 27.65 10.90 -23.35
CA LEU A 254 26.62 11.25 -22.37
C LEU A 254 25.21 10.72 -22.69
N ILE A 255 24.93 10.27 -23.93
CA ILE A 255 23.59 9.83 -24.39
C ILE A 255 23.52 8.31 -24.57
N ALA A 256 24.66 7.61 -24.61
CA ALA A 256 24.77 6.19 -24.98
C ALA A 256 24.02 5.18 -24.06
N VAL A 257 23.30 5.63 -23.02
CA VAL A 257 22.45 4.77 -22.15
C VAL A 257 21.25 5.56 -21.58
N SER A 258 20.88 6.70 -22.16
CA SER A 258 19.88 7.61 -21.57
C SER A 258 18.77 7.96 -22.55
N SER A 259 17.53 8.04 -22.06
CA SER A 259 16.40 8.55 -22.83
C SER A 259 16.35 10.08 -22.93
N VAL A 260 17.27 10.82 -22.26
CA VAL A 260 17.60 12.27 -22.42
C VAL A 260 18.20 12.82 -21.10
N ARG A 261 19.24 13.65 -21.21
CA ARG A 261 19.75 14.53 -20.14
C ARG A 261 19.19 15.94 -20.33
N SER A 262 17.93 16.15 -19.99
CA SER A 262 17.38 17.48 -19.73
C SER A 262 17.61 17.75 -18.23
N HIS A 263 17.97 18.98 -17.85
CA HIS A 263 18.07 19.38 -16.42
C HIS A 263 16.71 19.38 -15.69
N LYS A 264 15.68 18.77 -16.30
CA LYS A 264 14.33 18.66 -15.79
C LYS A 264 13.79 17.25 -16.04
N PRO A 265 13.15 16.62 -15.04
CA PRO A 265 12.61 15.28 -15.16
C PRO A 265 11.52 15.24 -16.23
N ILE A 266 11.65 14.32 -17.18
CA ILE A 266 10.60 13.98 -18.14
C ILE A 266 9.97 12.68 -17.65
N VAL A 267 8.70 12.72 -17.31
CA VAL A 267 7.91 11.54 -16.92
C VAL A 267 7.23 10.99 -18.17
N CYS A 268 7.61 9.78 -18.57
CA CYS A 268 6.86 9.02 -19.56
C CYS A 268 5.64 8.38 -18.89
N ARG A 269 4.44 8.64 -19.44
CA ARG A 269 3.21 7.91 -19.12
C ARG A 269 3.18 6.53 -19.75
#